data_AF-A0A354FC31-F1
#
_entry.id   AF-A0A354FC31-F1
#
_cell.length_a   1.000
_cell.length_b   1.000
_cell.length_c   1.000
_cell.angle_alpha   90.00
_cell.angle_beta   90.00
_cell.angle_gamma   90.00
#
_symmetry.space_group_name_H-M   'P 1'
#
loop_
_entity.id
_entity.type
_entity.pdbx_description
1 polymer ?
#
loop_
_entity_poly.entity_id
_entity_poly.type
_entity_poly.pdbx_seq_one_letter_code
_entity_poly.pdbx_strand_id
1 'polypeptide(L)'
;MLRQQERKGKGIAFYHYDLDLSGGPCVAKRLTGCGAGYQYLTVTPAGEIYPCHQLVGHQEYLMGHVDRGITALQLQEKLQKAHIFRKKECTYCWARFLCGGGCHAQAVLNGGDLLHPYPPSCDIMRARLQGALYYQALQNNIVEEGDRQRPSA
;
A
#
# COMPACT_ATOMS: atom_id res chain seq x y z
N MET A 1 -16.01 20.28 -0.82
CA MET A 1 -16.22 19.39 -1.99
C MET A 1 -16.80 18.03 -1.58
N LEU A 2 -16.12 17.22 -0.76
CA LEU A 2 -16.61 15.87 -0.38
C LEU A 2 -17.99 15.91 0.31
N ARG A 3 -18.18 16.71 1.38
CA ARG A 3 -19.50 16.91 2.02
C ARG A 3 -20.60 17.42 1.07
N GLN A 4 -20.22 18.13 0.01
CA GLN A 4 -21.18 18.66 -0.95
C GLN A 4 -21.69 17.56 -1.88
N GLN A 5 -20.86 16.55 -2.19
CA GLN A 5 -21.29 15.36 -2.93
C GLN A 5 -22.17 14.46 -2.07
N GLU A 6 -21.79 14.25 -0.80
CA GLU A 6 -22.61 13.51 0.18
C GLU A 6 -24.00 14.13 0.36
N ARG A 7 -24.08 15.46 0.56
CA ARG A 7 -25.37 16.18 0.66
C ARG A 7 -26.25 16.04 -0.59
N LYS A 8 -25.65 15.73 -1.75
CA LYS A 8 -26.36 15.48 -3.00
C LYS A 8 -26.72 14.00 -3.19
N GLY A 9 -26.51 13.15 -2.16
CA GLY A 9 -26.70 11.70 -2.22
C GLY A 9 -25.70 11.00 -3.14
N LYS A 10 -24.63 11.69 -3.56
CA LYS A 10 -23.58 11.14 -4.41
C LYS A 10 -22.41 10.77 -3.53
N GLY A 11 -22.39 9.52 -3.07
CA GLY A 11 -21.25 8.95 -2.37
C GLY A 11 -19.97 9.05 -3.19
N ILE A 12 -18.82 8.89 -2.54
CA ILE A 12 -17.52 8.96 -3.20
C ILE A 12 -16.96 7.56 -3.40
N ALA A 13 -17.05 7.06 -4.63
CA ALA A 13 -16.42 5.81 -5.05
C ALA A 13 -14.99 6.08 -5.55
N PHE A 14 -14.05 6.27 -4.61
CA PHE A 14 -12.63 6.37 -4.94
C PHE A 14 -11.85 5.33 -4.14
N TYR A 15 -11.19 4.40 -4.84
CA TYR A 15 -10.60 3.22 -4.22
C TYR A 15 -9.54 3.54 -3.14
N HIS A 16 -8.84 4.67 -3.22
CA HIS A 16 -7.88 5.06 -2.17
C HIS A 16 -8.57 5.50 -0.87
N TYR A 17 -9.88 5.75 -0.89
CA TYR A 17 -10.68 6.12 0.28
C TYR A 17 -11.48 4.93 0.84
N ASP A 18 -11.39 3.77 0.19
CA ASP A 18 -11.96 2.52 0.66
C ASP A 18 -11.03 1.88 1.70
N LEU A 19 -11.01 2.48 2.90
CA LEU A 19 -10.18 2.08 4.02
C LEU A 19 -11.03 1.34 5.06
N ASP A 20 -10.79 0.04 5.23
CA ASP A 20 -11.39 -0.72 6.31
C ASP A 20 -10.50 -0.68 7.57
N LEU A 21 -10.90 0.14 8.54
CA LEU A 21 -10.18 0.28 9.81
C LEU A 21 -10.48 -0.85 10.80
N SER A 22 -11.66 -1.48 10.71
CA SER A 22 -12.16 -2.47 11.65
C SER A 22 -11.93 -3.91 11.19
N GLY A 23 -12.17 -4.21 9.90
CA GLY A 23 -12.00 -5.51 9.27
C GLY A 23 -10.82 -5.60 8.29
N GLY A 24 -9.97 -4.57 8.24
CA GLY A 24 -8.87 -4.45 7.30
C GLY A 24 -7.86 -5.61 7.33
N PRO A 25 -6.83 -5.57 6.45
CA PRO A 25 -5.90 -6.67 6.27
C PRO A 25 -5.26 -7.12 7.59
N CYS A 26 -5.05 -8.45 7.71
CA CYS A 26 -4.42 -9.05 8.87
C CYS A 26 -3.03 -8.43 9.15
N VAL A 27 -2.55 -8.57 10.39
CA VAL A 27 -1.27 -7.99 10.84
C VAL A 27 -0.13 -8.31 9.87
N ALA A 28 -0.02 -9.57 9.42
CA ALA A 28 1.02 -9.98 8.49
C ALA A 28 1.03 -9.12 7.22
N LYS A 29 -0.14 -8.85 6.61
CA LYS A 29 -0.25 -8.05 5.39
C LYS A 29 0.06 -6.56 5.61
N ARG A 30 -0.22 -6.02 6.80
CA ARG A 30 0.20 -4.65 7.18
C ARG A 30 1.72 -4.52 7.32
N LEU A 31 2.41 -5.62 7.63
CA LEU A 31 3.86 -5.66 7.79
C LEU A 31 4.60 -5.92 6.47
N THR A 32 4.08 -6.81 5.63
CA THR A 32 4.71 -7.22 4.36
C THR A 32 4.48 -6.21 3.23
N GLY A 33 3.45 -5.38 3.32
CA GLY A 33 3.14 -4.40 2.29
C GLY A 33 2.66 -5.08 1.01
N CYS A 34 3.23 -4.70 -0.15
CA CYS A 34 2.75 -5.20 -1.46
C CYS A 34 3.15 -6.64 -1.79
N GLY A 35 4.09 -7.24 -1.04
CA GLY A 35 4.52 -8.62 -1.27
C GLY A 35 5.43 -8.86 -2.48
N ALA A 36 5.88 -7.80 -3.17
CA ALA A 36 6.71 -7.92 -4.37
C ALA A 36 7.97 -8.77 -4.13
N GLY A 37 8.16 -9.79 -4.96
CA GLY A 37 9.29 -10.71 -4.91
C GLY A 37 9.13 -11.94 -4.02
N TYR A 38 8.07 -12.05 -3.21
CA TYR A 38 7.90 -13.20 -2.32
C TYR A 38 6.45 -13.65 -2.08
N GLN A 39 5.46 -12.78 -2.28
CA GLN A 39 4.03 -13.12 -2.32
C GLN A 39 3.36 -12.68 -3.62
N TYR A 40 3.97 -11.73 -4.33
CA TYR A 40 3.56 -11.24 -5.63
C TYR A 40 4.77 -11.26 -6.56
N LEU A 41 4.56 -11.74 -7.79
CA LEU A 41 5.58 -11.85 -8.83
C LEU A 41 4.97 -11.42 -10.16
N THR A 42 5.82 -11.02 -11.09
CA THR A 42 5.45 -10.73 -12.47
C THR A 42 6.23 -11.64 -13.39
N VAL A 43 5.56 -12.21 -14.40
CA VAL A 43 6.17 -13.07 -15.41
C VAL A 43 6.06 -12.37 -16.75
N THR A 44 7.17 -12.25 -17.48
CA THR A 44 7.18 -11.68 -18.84
C THR A 44 6.74 -12.73 -19.88
N PRO A 45 6.35 -12.33 -21.11
CA PRO A 45 6.03 -13.29 -22.17
C PRO A 45 7.19 -14.24 -22.52
N ALA A 46 8.43 -13.83 -22.25
CA ALA A 46 9.62 -14.66 -22.44
C ALA A 46 9.80 -15.70 -21.32
N GLY A 47 9.02 -15.65 -20.24
CA GLY A 47 9.11 -16.56 -19.09
C GLY A 47 9.97 -16.03 -17.94
N GLU A 48 10.49 -14.80 -18.02
CA GLU A 48 11.31 -14.20 -16.97
C GLU A 48 10.46 -13.78 -15.77
N ILE A 49 10.98 -13.98 -14.55
CA ILE A 49 10.30 -13.67 -13.29
C ILE A 49 10.91 -12.40 -12.69
N TYR A 50 10.08 -11.43 -12.36
CA TYR A 50 10.45 -10.17 -11.70
C TYR A 50 9.62 -9.93 -10.41
N PRO A 51 10.09 -9.07 -9.48
CA PRO A 51 9.38 -8.81 -8.23
C PRO A 51 8.02 -8.13 -8.42
N CYS A 52 7.93 -7.25 -9.43
CA CYS A 52 6.70 -6.58 -9.81
C CYS A 52 6.80 -6.04 -11.25
N HIS A 53 5.65 -5.65 -11.81
CA HIS A 53 5.57 -5.13 -13.17
C HIS A 53 6.39 -3.86 -13.40
N GLN A 54 6.59 -3.03 -12.38
CA GLN A 54 7.39 -1.79 -12.50
C GLN A 54 8.89 -2.06 -12.64
N LEU A 55 9.36 -3.28 -12.32
CA LEU A 55 10.78 -3.65 -12.36
C LEU A 55 11.13 -4.55 -13.56
N VAL A 56 10.15 -4.85 -14.42
CA VAL A 56 10.40 -5.62 -15.65
C VAL A 56 11.38 -4.84 -16.54
N GLY A 57 12.40 -5.53 -17.07
CA GLY A 57 13.45 -4.95 -17.90
C GLY A 57 14.67 -4.46 -17.13
N HIS A 58 14.59 -4.33 -15.81
CA HIS A 58 15.74 -4.00 -14.95
C HIS A 58 16.48 -5.28 -14.54
N GLN A 59 17.53 -5.64 -15.28
CA GLN A 59 18.22 -6.93 -15.15
C GLN A 59 18.70 -7.26 -13.73
N GLU A 60 19.06 -6.25 -12.93
CA GLU A 60 19.44 -6.40 -11.53
C GLU A 60 18.30 -6.92 -10.63
N TYR A 61 17.05 -6.85 -11.10
CA TYR A 61 15.87 -7.38 -10.44
C TYR A 61 15.34 -8.67 -11.07
N LEU A 62 16.02 -9.27 -12.05
CA LEU A 62 15.62 -10.56 -12.60
C LEU A 62 15.70 -11.65 -11.51
N MET A 63 14.57 -12.25 -11.18
CA MET A 63 14.47 -13.24 -10.11
C MET A 63 14.66 -14.68 -10.57
N GLY A 64 14.42 -14.96 -11.84
CA GLY A 64 14.49 -16.30 -12.39
C GLY A 64 13.70 -16.47 -13.68
N HIS A 65 13.33 -17.70 -13.98
CA HIS A 65 12.59 -18.07 -15.19
C HIS A 65 11.55 -19.14 -14.83
N VAL A 66 10.39 -19.15 -15.48
CA VAL A 66 9.31 -20.13 -15.18
C VAL A 66 9.78 -21.59 -15.25
N ASP A 67 10.64 -21.92 -16.21
CA ASP A 67 11.18 -23.28 -16.36
C ASP A 67 12.17 -23.69 -15.27
N ARG A 68 12.83 -22.71 -14.63
CA ARG A 68 13.89 -22.95 -13.62
C ARG A 68 13.47 -22.55 -12.20
N GLY A 69 12.32 -21.91 -12.07
CA GLY A 69 11.88 -21.27 -10.83
C GLY A 69 12.66 -20.00 -10.48
N ILE A 70 12.56 -19.61 -9.20
CA ILE A 70 13.26 -18.46 -8.62
C ILE A 70 14.70 -18.86 -8.31
N THR A 71 15.66 -18.22 -8.98
CA THR A 71 17.09 -18.46 -8.79
C THR A 71 17.77 -17.37 -7.97
N ALA A 72 17.21 -16.16 -7.92
CA ALA A 72 17.76 -15.03 -7.18
C ALA A 72 17.27 -14.98 -5.71
N LEU A 73 17.56 -16.02 -4.93
CA LEU A 73 17.09 -16.14 -3.54
C LEU A 73 17.55 -14.98 -2.65
N GLN A 74 18.75 -14.44 -2.88
CA GLN A 74 19.26 -13.28 -2.14
C GLN A 74 18.44 -12.01 -2.40
N LEU A 75 17.93 -11.84 -3.63
CA LEU A 75 17.07 -10.71 -3.98
C LEU A 75 15.70 -10.86 -3.32
N GLN A 76 15.13 -12.07 -3.36
CA GLN A 76 13.89 -12.39 -2.64
C GLN A 76 14.01 -12.08 -1.14
N GLU A 77 15.09 -12.49 -0.50
CA GLU A 77 15.34 -12.22 0.92
C GLU A 77 15.49 -10.72 1.21
N LYS A 78 16.20 -9.97 0.35
CA LYS A 78 16.32 -8.50 0.47
C LYS A 78 14.95 -7.82 0.41
N LEU A 79 14.08 -8.23 -0.51
CA LEU A 79 12.72 -7.70 -0.66
C LEU A 79 11.86 -8.04 0.56
N GLN A 80 11.91 -9.28 1.04
CA GLN A 80 11.19 -9.69 2.25
C GLN A 80 11.63 -8.89 3.49
N LYS A 81 12.93 -8.61 3.63
CA LYS A 81 13.47 -7.82 4.73
C LYS A 81 13.20 -6.32 4.59
N ALA A 82 12.74 -5.84 3.45
CA ALA A 82 12.46 -4.42 3.22
C ALA A 82 11.08 -3.99 3.78
N HIS A 83 10.79 -4.31 5.03
CA HIS A 83 9.50 -3.99 5.67
C HIS A 83 9.58 -2.77 6.62
N ILE A 84 8.42 -2.34 7.14
CA ILE A 84 8.26 -1.10 7.93
C ILE A 84 9.14 -0.98 9.18
N PHE A 85 9.63 -2.09 9.75
CA PHE A 85 10.50 -2.07 10.92
C PHE A 85 11.99 -1.93 10.56
N ARG A 86 12.38 -2.15 9.30
CA ARG A 86 13.76 -2.00 8.83
C ARG A 86 14.00 -0.71 8.05
N LYS A 87 12.93 0.02 7.71
CA LYS A 87 12.97 1.34 7.08
C LYS A 87 12.97 2.41 8.16
N LYS A 88 14.07 3.15 8.31
CA LYS A 88 14.25 4.15 9.39
C LYS A 88 13.11 5.18 9.39
N GLU A 89 12.69 5.63 8.22
CA GLU A 89 11.65 6.64 8.02
C GLU A 89 10.26 6.15 8.43
N CYS A 90 10.02 4.84 8.33
CA CYS A 90 8.76 4.24 8.76
C CYS A 90 8.65 4.14 10.29
N THR A 91 9.77 4.09 11.03
CA THR A 91 9.75 3.93 12.50
C THR A 91 9.10 5.09 13.26
N TYR A 92 9.00 6.27 12.65
CA TYR A 92 8.34 7.45 13.21
C TYR A 92 7.13 7.92 12.38
N CYS A 93 6.71 7.16 11.35
CA CYS A 93 5.59 7.53 10.49
C CYS A 93 4.25 7.01 11.04
N TRP A 94 3.28 7.92 11.21
CA TRP A 94 1.92 7.60 11.65
C TRP A 94 1.16 6.67 10.69
N ALA A 95 1.49 6.72 9.40
CA ALA A 95 0.79 5.99 8.34
C ALA A 95 1.35 4.58 8.08
N ARG A 96 2.42 4.15 8.77
CA ARG A 96 3.18 2.94 8.40
C ARG A 96 2.34 1.66 8.34
N PHE A 97 1.37 1.51 9.25
CA PHE A 97 0.50 0.33 9.31
C PHE A 97 -0.68 0.38 8.34
N LEU A 98 -0.88 1.54 7.70
CA LEU A 98 -1.89 1.74 6.66
C LEU A 98 -1.26 1.62 5.26
N CYS A 99 -0.02 2.09 5.09
CA CYS A 99 0.66 2.09 3.79
C CYS A 99 1.60 0.89 3.55
N GLY A 100 1.98 0.14 4.61
CA GLY A 100 2.82 -1.06 4.49
C GLY A 100 4.28 -0.82 4.08
N GLY A 101 4.78 0.42 4.15
CA GLY A 101 6.20 0.74 3.92
C GLY A 101 6.55 1.27 2.53
N GLY A 102 5.54 1.57 1.70
CA GLY A 102 5.72 2.22 0.41
C GLY A 102 6.07 1.27 -0.74
N CYS A 103 6.27 1.83 -1.93
CA CYS A 103 6.54 1.06 -3.15
C CYS A 103 8.05 0.81 -3.32
N HIS A 104 8.46 -0.46 -3.41
CA HIS A 104 9.85 -0.85 -3.65
C HIS A 104 10.38 -0.30 -4.98
N ALA A 105 9.59 -0.38 -6.05
CA ALA A 105 9.99 0.11 -7.36
C ALA A 105 10.23 1.62 -7.36
N GLN A 106 9.35 2.40 -6.73
CA GLN A 106 9.56 3.85 -6.59
C GLN A 106 10.82 4.18 -5.79
N ALA A 107 11.14 3.40 -4.75
CA ALA A 107 12.35 3.60 -3.98
C ALA A 107 13.62 3.41 -4.83
N VAL A 108 13.71 2.30 -5.57
CA VAL A 108 14.94 1.95 -6.30
C VAL A 108 15.08 2.68 -7.64
N LEU A 109 13.98 2.97 -8.34
CA LEU A 109 14.03 3.63 -9.65
C LEU A 109 14.28 5.15 -9.54
N ASN A 110 14.05 5.75 -8.37
CA ASN A 110 14.32 7.17 -8.13
C ASN A 110 15.61 7.40 -7.34
N GLY A 111 16.63 6.55 -7.53
CA GLY A 111 17.97 6.73 -6.97
C GLY A 111 18.13 6.35 -5.49
N GLY A 112 17.13 5.72 -4.89
CA GLY A 112 17.19 5.17 -3.53
C GLY A 112 17.52 3.68 -3.51
N ASP A 113 17.31 3.05 -2.35
CA ASP A 113 17.42 1.61 -2.16
C ASP A 113 16.13 1.04 -1.52
N LEU A 114 16.07 -0.29 -1.40
CA LEU A 114 14.88 -0.96 -0.86
C LEU A 114 14.51 -0.56 0.58
N LEU A 115 15.44 -0.03 1.38
CA LEU A 115 15.24 0.39 2.77
C LEU A 115 14.92 1.88 2.92
N HIS A 116 15.11 2.69 1.87
CA HIS A 116 14.84 4.12 1.87
C HIS A 116 13.67 4.45 0.92
N PRO A 117 12.43 4.60 1.42
CA PRO A 117 11.28 4.95 0.60
C PRO A 117 11.47 6.28 -0.13
N TYR A 118 10.95 6.38 -1.35
CA TYR A 118 10.99 7.63 -2.10
C TYR A 118 10.10 8.70 -1.43
N PRO A 119 10.65 9.83 -0.94
CA PRO A 119 9.91 10.78 -0.10
C PRO A 119 8.64 11.36 -0.74
N PRO A 120 8.65 11.80 -2.02
CA PRO A 120 7.44 12.32 -2.66
C PRO A 120 6.29 11.31 -2.74
N SER A 121 6.60 10.02 -2.96
CA SER A 121 5.59 8.96 -2.91
C SER A 121 5.00 8.81 -1.51
N CYS A 122 5.80 8.99 -0.46
CA CYS A 122 5.34 8.94 0.91
C CYS A 122 4.44 10.14 1.25
N ASP A 123 4.76 11.33 0.78
CA ASP A 123 3.94 12.54 0.97
C ASP A 123 2.56 12.38 0.35
N ILE A 124 2.51 11.94 -0.92
CA ILE A 124 1.26 11.70 -1.64
C ILE A 124 0.42 10.64 -0.91
N MET A 125 1.04 9.55 -0.47
CA MET A 125 0.32 8.48 0.26
C MET A 125 -0.23 8.98 1.60
N ARG A 126 0.54 9.77 2.36
CA ARG A 126 0.06 10.37 3.60
C ARG A 126 -1.12 11.31 3.37
N ALA A 127 -1.07 12.14 2.33
CA ALA A 127 -2.18 13.02 1.98
C ALA A 127 -3.44 12.24 1.58
N ARG A 128 -3.28 11.15 0.81
CA ARG A 128 -4.40 10.25 0.45
C ARG A 128 -5.02 9.61 1.69
N LEU A 129 -4.20 9.06 2.58
CA LEU A 129 -4.67 8.43 3.82
C LEU A 129 -5.33 9.44 4.76
N GLN A 130 -4.79 10.66 4.86
CA GLN A 130 -5.41 11.72 5.63
C GLN A 130 -6.81 12.08 5.09
N GLY A 131 -6.96 12.17 3.76
CA GLY A 131 -8.25 12.38 3.11
C GLY A 131 -9.23 11.24 3.37
N ALA A 132 -8.77 9.99 3.27
CA ALA A 132 -9.56 8.79 3.54
C ALA A 132 -10.06 8.74 4.99
N LEU A 133 -9.16 8.93 5.96
CA LEU A 133 -9.49 8.94 7.38
C LEU A 133 -10.48 10.06 7.73
N TYR A 134 -10.28 11.25 7.16
CA TYR A 134 -11.22 12.35 7.34
C TYR A 134 -12.61 12.01 6.79
N TYR A 135 -12.67 11.43 5.59
CA TYR A 135 -13.94 11.02 4.99
C TYR A 135 -14.65 9.95 5.84
N GLN A 136 -13.94 8.93 6.31
CA GLN A 136 -14.50 7.88 7.16
C GLN A 136 -14.99 8.41 8.51
N ALA A 137 -14.26 9.34 9.13
CA ALA A 137 -14.70 10.01 10.35
C ALA A 137 -16.00 10.81 10.14
N LEU A 138 -16.18 11.45 8.98
CA LEU A 138 -17.43 12.11 8.63
C LEU A 138 -18.58 11.11 8.48
N GLN A 139 -18.35 9.97 7.83
CA GLN A 139 -19.37 8.94 7.66
C GLN A 139 -19.83 8.38 9.02
N ASN A 140 -18.90 8.07 9.93
CA ASN A 140 -19.25 7.59 11.27
C ASN A 140 -20.05 8.63 12.07
N ASN A 141 -19.69 9.92 11.99
CA ASN A 141 -20.45 10.97 12.66
C ASN A 141 -21.87 11.12 12.10
N ILE A 142 -22.07 10.93 10.79
CA ILE A 142 -23.40 10.95 10.17
C ILE A 142 -24.25 9.76 10.66
N VAL A 143 -23.65 8.56 10.76
CA VAL A 143 -24.34 7.39 11.30
C VAL A 143 -24.76 7.63 12.76
N GLU A 144 -23.88 8.20 13.59
CA GLU A 144 -24.20 8.53 14.98
C GLU A 144 -25.28 9.62 15.12
N GLU A 145 -25.31 10.62 14.24
CA GLU A 145 -26.36 11.65 14.22
C GLU A 145 -27.71 11.07 13.77
N GLY A 146 -27.71 10.19 12.77
CA GLY A 146 -28.90 9.48 12.31
C GLY A 146 -29.44 8.46 13.32
N ASP A 147 -28.57 7.79 14.08
CA ASP A 147 -28.95 6.90 15.18
C ASP A 147 -29.48 7.66 16.39
N ARG A 148 -28.92 8.84 16.70
CA ARG A 148 -29.46 9.73 17.75
C ARG A 148 -30.83 10.33 17.40
N GLN A 149 -31.18 10.38 16.12
CA GLN A 149 -32.47 10.89 15.63
C GLN A 149 -33.53 9.79 15.42
N ARG A 150 -33.18 8.51 15.59
CA ARG A 150 -34.18 7.42 15.64
C ARG A 150 -34.86 7.45 17.01
N PRO A 151 -36.18 7.69 17.10
CA PRO A 151 -36.88 7.59 18.37
C PRO A 151 -36.73 6.15 18.90
N SER A 152 -36.36 6.02 20.17
CA SER A 152 -36.42 4.76 20.89
C SER A 152 -37.85 4.25 20.82
N ALA A 153 -38.03 3.07 20.21
CA ALA A 153 -39.30 2.35 20.22
C ALA A 153 -39.72 1.98 21.65
#